data_AF-A0A164DAN7-F1
#
_entry.id   AF-A0A164DAN7-F1
#
_cell.length_a   1.000
_cell.length_b   1.000
_cell.length_c   1.000
_cell.angle_alpha   90.00
_cell.angle_beta   90.00
_cell.angle_gamma   90.00
#
_symmetry.space_group_name_H-M   'P 1'
#
loop_
_entity.id
_entity.type
_entity.pdbx_description
1 polymer ?
#
loop_
_entity_poly.entity_id
_entity_poly.type
_entity_poly.pdbx_seq_one_letter_code
_entity_poly.pdbx_strand_id
1 'polypeptide(L)'
;MNRALRRGAPIALASVTALLLTGCAGDPAEPEPTASEEAAACLEVDAGEQSDAVEVDGEFGATATASFETPLEAEELQRTLDIEGDGDVTAPGDEVSVVVTAFKGSTGDQVFSQPTSLTIGDGSLYEGFLAGVDCVPIGSRVVTVAPASSVYGEQGNESIGVEPGETLVIVTDVQDVVEAEDLPTPSEWTENVPEVEFDGDGVPTVTIPDTEPPADYQLKVLEEGDGDTVEAGQVVSLHYQGLNWATKEIFDQSFGNPDPARFGTGDVIPGFGGALVGQKVGSKLIVTIPPALGYGEEESANGLGGQTLVFVVDILEVRDN
;
A
#
# COMPACT_ATOMS: atom_id res chain seq x y z
N MET A 1 -57.45 -4.48 -54.67
CA MET A 1 -58.05 -5.72 -54.13
C MET A 1 -57.89 -5.65 -52.61
N ASN A 2 -58.92 -5.19 -51.88
CA ASN A 2 -59.94 -6.01 -51.19
C ASN A 2 -59.31 -7.03 -50.22
N ARG A 3 -59.73 -7.18 -48.95
CA ARG A 3 -60.68 -6.48 -48.08
C ARG A 3 -60.60 -7.18 -46.71
N ALA A 4 -60.72 -6.39 -45.64
CA ALA A 4 -61.50 -6.64 -44.42
C ALA A 4 -61.26 -7.91 -43.57
N LEU A 5 -61.16 -7.69 -42.25
CA LEU A 5 -62.25 -8.07 -41.33
C LEU A 5 -62.21 -7.27 -40.03
N ARG A 6 -63.38 -6.74 -39.68
CA ARG A 6 -63.76 -6.01 -38.46
C ARG A 6 -64.33 -6.97 -37.41
N ARG A 7 -64.30 -6.56 -36.13
CA ARG A 7 -65.38 -6.55 -35.10
C ARG A 7 -64.73 -6.65 -33.71
N GLY A 8 -65.09 -5.92 -32.66
CA GLY A 8 -66.13 -4.91 -32.43
C GLY A 8 -65.94 -4.27 -31.04
N ALA A 9 -66.52 -3.09 -30.83
CA ALA A 9 -66.67 -2.40 -29.54
C ALA A 9 -67.95 -2.90 -28.83
N PRO A 10 -68.23 -2.60 -27.53
CA PRO A 10 -68.65 -1.24 -27.13
C PRO A 10 -68.33 -0.75 -25.69
N ILE A 11 -68.21 0.58 -25.56
CA ILE A 11 -68.86 1.50 -24.58
C ILE A 11 -68.62 1.28 -23.06
N ALA A 12 -68.00 2.29 -22.42
CA ALA A 12 -68.52 2.90 -21.19
C ALA A 12 -68.05 4.36 -21.04
N LEU A 13 -68.96 5.18 -20.52
CA LEU A 13 -69.04 6.64 -20.61
C LEU A 13 -68.43 7.35 -19.38
N ALA A 14 -67.94 8.56 -19.63
CA ALA A 14 -68.05 9.77 -18.80
C ALA A 14 -67.41 9.83 -17.40
N SER A 15 -66.48 10.77 -17.23
CA SER A 15 -66.71 11.98 -16.41
C SER A 15 -65.67 13.05 -16.73
N VAL A 16 -66.16 14.20 -17.20
CA VAL A 16 -65.41 15.44 -17.34
C VAL A 16 -65.40 16.11 -15.96
N THR A 17 -64.22 16.30 -15.38
CA THR A 17 -64.04 17.23 -14.28
C THR A 17 -62.87 18.14 -14.63
N ALA A 18 -63.19 19.29 -15.20
CA ALA A 18 -62.24 20.38 -15.37
C ALA A 18 -62.10 21.10 -14.02
N LEU A 19 -60.96 20.92 -13.35
CA LEU A 19 -60.50 21.82 -12.30
C LEU A 19 -59.48 22.79 -12.92
N LEU A 20 -59.84 24.07 -12.96
CA LEU A 20 -58.93 25.18 -13.15
C LEU A 20 -58.13 25.39 -11.88
N LEU A 21 -56.80 25.34 -11.98
CA LEU A 21 -55.88 25.97 -11.03
C LEU A 21 -54.66 26.48 -11.80
N THR A 22 -54.62 27.79 -11.97
CA THR A 22 -53.41 28.59 -12.21
C THR A 22 -52.42 28.36 -11.08
N GLY A 23 -51.18 27.97 -11.41
CA GLY A 23 -50.06 27.86 -10.48
C GLY A 23 -48.73 27.96 -11.23
N CYS A 24 -47.83 28.77 -10.72
CA CYS A 24 -46.61 29.26 -11.35
C CYS A 24 -45.57 28.19 -11.73
N ALA A 25 -44.69 28.57 -12.66
CA ALA A 25 -43.51 27.82 -13.06
C ALA A 25 -42.65 27.39 -11.86
N GLY A 26 -42.32 26.11 -11.82
CA GLY A 26 -41.26 25.52 -11.00
C GLY A 26 -40.69 24.36 -11.80
N ASP A 27 -39.39 24.42 -12.07
CA ASP A 27 -38.58 23.41 -12.75
C ASP A 27 -38.80 22.01 -12.16
N PRO A 28 -38.74 20.93 -12.97
CA PRO A 28 -38.75 19.58 -12.45
C PRO A 28 -37.46 19.38 -11.66
N ALA A 29 -37.60 19.30 -10.33
CA ALA A 29 -36.51 18.95 -9.44
C ALA A 29 -35.91 17.60 -9.90
N GLU A 30 -34.63 17.68 -10.25
CA GLU A 30 -33.73 16.55 -10.38
C GLU A 30 -33.78 15.74 -9.07
N PRO A 31 -33.84 14.40 -9.11
CA PRO A 31 -33.85 13.62 -7.88
C PRO A 31 -32.55 13.89 -7.13
N GLU A 32 -32.66 14.52 -5.95
CA GLU A 32 -31.53 14.67 -5.03
C GLU A 32 -30.99 13.28 -4.68
N PRO A 33 -29.65 13.10 -4.65
CA PRO A 33 -29.07 11.84 -4.23
C PRO A 33 -29.55 11.58 -2.81
N THR A 34 -30.25 10.46 -2.64
CA THR A 34 -30.59 9.96 -1.32
C THR A 34 -29.26 9.69 -0.63
N ALA A 35 -29.11 10.24 0.57
CA ALA A 35 -27.90 10.19 1.38
C ALA A 35 -27.14 8.87 1.22
N SER A 36 -25.84 9.03 0.96
CA SER A 36 -24.78 8.05 1.16
C SER A 36 -25.09 7.15 2.34
N GLU A 37 -24.75 5.87 2.21
CA GLU A 37 -24.51 4.99 3.35
C GLU A 37 -23.81 5.78 4.46
N GLU A 38 -24.28 5.67 5.70
CA GLU A 38 -23.59 6.23 6.85
C GLU A 38 -22.14 5.76 6.77
N ALA A 39 -21.22 6.70 6.51
CA ALA A 39 -19.79 6.43 6.64
C ALA A 39 -19.59 5.78 8.01
N ALA A 40 -19.01 4.59 8.03
CA ALA A 40 -18.71 3.92 9.29
C ALA A 40 -17.92 4.91 10.17
N ALA A 41 -18.35 5.03 11.43
CA ALA A 41 -17.78 6.03 12.33
C ALA A 41 -16.28 5.76 12.53
N CYS A 42 -15.48 6.82 12.43
CA CYS A 42 -14.05 6.78 12.71
C CYS A 42 -13.78 6.19 14.09
N LEU A 43 -12.63 5.52 14.22
CA LEU A 43 -12.03 5.16 15.48
C LEU A 43 -11.70 6.45 16.25
N GLU A 44 -12.40 6.65 17.36
CA GLU A 44 -12.15 7.75 18.28
C GLU A 44 -10.88 7.44 19.08
N VAL A 45 -9.75 8.02 18.66
CA VAL A 45 -8.48 7.99 19.40
C VAL A 45 -8.02 9.42 19.65
N ASP A 46 -7.94 9.76 20.93
CA ASP A 46 -7.47 11.06 21.39
C ASP A 46 -5.94 11.12 21.48
N ALA A 47 -5.39 12.32 21.34
CA ALA A 47 -4.01 12.60 21.72
C ALA A 47 -3.84 12.52 23.23
N GLY A 48 -2.65 12.13 23.69
CA GLY A 48 -2.32 12.12 25.10
C GLY A 48 -0.85 12.38 25.38
N GLU A 49 -0.50 12.41 26.67
CA GLU A 49 0.85 12.75 27.15
C GLU A 49 1.92 11.85 26.56
N GLN A 50 1.62 10.57 26.31
CA GLN A 50 2.57 9.61 25.76
C GLN A 50 2.80 9.83 24.26
N SER A 51 1.75 10.06 23.47
CA SER A 51 1.91 10.31 22.03
C SER A 51 2.51 11.70 21.75
N ASP A 52 2.16 12.71 22.55
CA ASP A 52 2.71 14.06 22.46
C ASP A 52 4.19 14.16 22.90
N ALA A 53 4.67 13.19 23.70
CA ALA A 53 6.05 13.14 24.18
C ALA A 53 7.05 12.53 23.18
N VAL A 54 6.58 12.02 22.05
CA VAL A 54 7.42 11.41 21.02
C VAL A 54 7.86 12.48 20.03
N GLU A 55 9.17 12.68 19.91
CA GLU A 55 9.78 13.49 18.86
C GLU A 55 10.14 12.59 17.68
N VAL A 56 9.65 12.91 16.47
CA VAL A 56 9.91 12.14 15.26
C VAL A 56 10.80 12.92 14.29
N ASP A 57 11.81 12.25 13.76
CA ASP A 57 12.71 12.75 12.72
C ASP A 57 12.73 11.79 11.52
N GLY A 58 13.21 12.27 10.38
CA GLY A 58 13.33 11.52 9.13
C GLY A 58 12.43 12.06 8.02
N GLU A 59 12.80 11.77 6.77
CA GLU A 59 12.00 12.16 5.60
C GLU A 59 10.63 11.43 5.62
N PHE A 60 9.58 12.11 5.16
CA PHE A 60 8.24 11.53 5.03
C PHE A 60 8.22 10.42 3.98
N GLY A 61 7.61 9.27 4.30
CA GLY A 61 7.57 8.10 3.42
C GLY A 61 8.88 7.28 3.43
N ALA A 62 9.81 7.60 4.33
CA ALA A 62 11.03 6.85 4.57
C ALA A 62 11.06 6.23 5.99
N THR A 63 12.14 5.53 6.34
CA THR A 63 12.31 5.08 7.73
C THR A 63 12.39 6.26 8.67
N ALA A 64 11.44 6.35 9.60
CA ALA A 64 11.43 7.35 10.65
C ALA A 64 12.36 6.95 11.80
N THR A 65 12.84 7.93 12.55
CA THR A 65 13.46 7.75 13.86
C THR A 65 12.61 8.44 14.93
N ALA A 66 12.52 7.85 16.12
CA ALA A 66 11.73 8.43 17.22
C ALA A 66 12.59 8.54 18.50
N SER A 67 12.41 9.64 19.23
CA SER A 67 13.03 9.90 20.52
C SER A 67 11.98 10.20 21.59
N PHE A 68 12.09 9.55 22.75
CA PHE A 68 11.19 9.73 23.90
C PHE A 68 11.85 9.27 25.20
N GLU A 69 11.31 9.66 26.36
CA GLU A 69 11.81 9.19 27.66
C GLU A 69 11.43 7.72 27.87
N THR A 70 12.43 6.89 28.24
CA THR A 70 12.24 5.46 28.46
C THR A 70 12.28 5.09 29.96
N PRO A 71 11.41 4.17 30.43
CA PRO A 71 10.36 3.50 29.66
C PRO A 71 9.15 4.42 29.42
N LEU A 72 8.61 4.39 28.20
CA LEU A 72 7.31 4.96 27.86
C LEU A 72 6.25 3.88 28.06
N GLU A 73 5.29 4.13 28.96
CA GLU A 73 4.21 3.20 29.28
C GLU A 73 2.86 3.79 28.90
N ALA A 74 2.04 3.02 28.19
CA ALA A 74 0.67 3.40 27.82
C ALA A 74 -0.32 2.29 28.23
N GLU A 75 -1.30 2.65 29.06
CA GLU A 75 -2.42 1.76 29.42
C GLU A 75 -3.54 1.79 28.36
N GLU A 76 -3.64 2.89 27.63
CA GLU A 76 -4.65 3.15 26.60
C GLU A 76 -3.97 3.63 25.31
N LEU A 77 -4.69 3.48 24.21
CA LEU A 77 -4.26 3.92 22.89
C LEU A 77 -4.30 5.45 22.82
N GLN A 78 -3.22 6.06 22.32
CA GLN A 78 -3.12 7.50 22.09
C GLN A 78 -2.62 7.78 20.68
N ARG A 79 -3.08 8.88 20.09
CA ARG A 79 -2.75 9.28 18.72
C ARG A 79 -2.50 10.77 18.60
N THR A 80 -1.36 11.13 18.03
CA THR A 80 -1.01 12.52 17.69
C THR A 80 -0.59 12.60 16.22
N LEU A 81 -1.04 13.63 15.51
CA LEU A 81 -0.54 13.96 14.17
C LEU A 81 0.75 14.79 14.34
N ASP A 82 1.89 14.19 14.08
CA ASP A 82 3.20 14.87 14.08
C ASP A 82 3.32 15.76 12.83
N ILE A 83 2.85 15.26 11.69
CA ILE A 83 2.61 16.04 10.47
C ILE A 83 1.13 15.92 10.13
N GLU A 84 0.46 17.05 9.96
CA GLU A 84 -0.91 17.13 9.46
C GLU A 84 -0.87 17.23 7.93
N GLY A 85 -1.35 16.17 7.26
CA GLY A 85 -1.49 16.13 5.80
C GLY A 85 -2.62 17.03 5.31
N ASP A 86 -2.58 17.38 4.03
CA ASP A 86 -3.57 18.22 3.36
C ASP A 86 -4.37 17.48 2.26
N GLY A 87 -4.17 16.16 2.14
CA GLY A 87 -4.89 15.30 1.22
C GLY A 87 -6.28 14.88 1.70
N ASP A 88 -6.91 13.99 0.94
CA ASP A 88 -8.22 13.45 1.30
C ASP A 88 -8.15 12.65 2.61
N VAL A 89 -9.24 12.70 3.38
CA VAL A 89 -9.35 11.98 4.65
C VAL A 89 -9.75 10.54 4.34
N THR A 90 -8.94 9.61 4.82
CA THR A 90 -9.19 8.19 4.66
C THR A 90 -10.49 7.74 5.32
N ALA A 91 -11.11 6.70 4.75
CA ALA A 91 -12.37 6.14 5.21
C ALA A 91 -12.36 4.60 5.19
N PRO A 92 -13.25 3.94 5.95
CA PRO A 92 -13.43 2.51 5.88
C PRO A 92 -13.75 2.03 4.46
N GLY A 93 -12.98 1.06 3.97
CA GLY A 93 -12.99 0.55 2.60
C GLY A 93 -11.85 1.06 1.74
N ASP A 94 -11.18 2.15 2.14
CA ASP A 94 -10.02 2.67 1.41
C ASP A 94 -8.81 1.75 1.58
N GLU A 95 -8.04 1.65 0.51
CA GLU A 95 -6.69 1.11 0.51
C GLU A 95 -5.71 2.28 0.58
N VAL A 96 -4.70 2.19 1.44
CA VAL A 96 -3.69 3.24 1.60
C VAL A 96 -2.30 2.64 1.61
N SER A 97 -1.35 3.32 0.96
CA SER A 97 0.07 3.00 1.09
C SER A 97 0.61 3.69 2.34
N VAL A 98 1.33 2.95 3.18
CA VAL A 98 1.92 3.52 4.40
C VAL A 98 3.35 3.07 4.58
N VAL A 99 4.18 3.91 5.21
CA VAL A 99 5.42 3.44 5.84
C VAL A 99 5.20 3.36 7.34
N VAL A 100 5.33 2.16 7.90
CA VAL A 100 5.15 1.91 9.32
C VAL A 100 6.50 1.65 9.95
N THR A 101 6.84 2.42 10.97
CA THR A 101 8.02 2.23 11.81
C THR A 101 7.60 2.06 13.25
N ALA A 102 7.98 0.95 13.88
CA ALA A 102 7.63 0.65 15.27
C ALA A 102 8.86 0.62 16.18
N PHE A 103 8.71 1.09 17.41
CA PHE A 103 9.73 1.12 18.46
C PHE A 103 9.18 0.54 19.76
N LYS A 104 10.05 -0.03 20.59
CA LYS A 104 9.71 -0.48 21.94
C LYS A 104 9.66 0.72 22.88
N GLY A 105 8.56 0.90 23.59
CA GLY A 105 8.42 1.93 24.62
C GLY A 105 9.39 1.72 25.78
N SER A 106 9.69 0.46 26.12
CA SER A 106 10.61 0.11 27.20
C SER A 106 12.06 0.55 26.98
N THR A 107 12.55 0.49 25.73
CA THR A 107 13.98 0.73 25.41
C THR A 107 14.23 1.82 24.38
N GLY A 108 13.23 2.19 23.58
CA GLY A 108 13.41 3.05 22.41
C GLY A 108 13.94 2.31 21.18
N ASP A 109 14.20 1.00 21.27
CA ASP A 109 14.76 0.25 20.15
C ASP A 109 13.73 0.10 19.02
N GLN A 110 14.18 0.33 17.79
CA GLN A 110 13.37 0.07 16.60
C GLN A 110 13.10 -1.43 16.43
N VAL A 111 11.84 -1.79 16.25
CA VAL A 111 11.36 -3.16 16.03
C VAL A 111 11.38 -3.48 14.53
N PHE A 112 10.79 -2.61 13.70
CA PHE A 112 10.79 -2.74 12.25
C PHE A 112 10.55 -1.37 11.57
N SER A 113 10.85 -1.28 10.28
CA SER A 113 10.37 -0.24 9.38
C SER A 113 10.20 -0.83 7.98
N GLN A 114 9.01 -0.64 7.39
CA GLN A 114 8.73 -1.09 6.04
C GLN A 114 7.52 -0.36 5.44
N PRO A 115 7.50 -0.18 4.10
CA PRO A 115 6.28 0.16 3.39
C PRO A 115 5.32 -1.04 3.36
N THR A 116 4.02 -0.77 3.40
CA THR A 116 2.95 -1.76 3.24
C THR A 116 1.67 -1.06 2.81
N SER A 117 0.78 -1.77 2.13
CA SER A 117 -0.60 -1.31 1.92
C SER A 117 -1.52 -1.84 3.01
N LEU A 118 -2.45 -1.01 3.47
CA LEU A 118 -3.44 -1.36 4.47
C LEU A 118 -4.83 -1.05 3.95
N THR A 119 -5.78 -1.98 4.17
CA THR A 119 -7.20 -1.75 3.90
C THR A 119 -7.90 -1.33 5.19
N ILE A 120 -8.55 -0.16 5.18
CA ILE A 120 -9.14 0.43 6.37
C ILE A 120 -10.51 -0.21 6.65
N GLY A 121 -10.75 -0.64 7.88
CA GLY A 121 -12.08 -1.09 8.31
C GLY A 121 -12.55 -2.45 7.75
N ASP A 122 -11.69 -3.23 7.09
CA ASP A 122 -12.01 -4.59 6.61
C ASP A 122 -12.03 -5.65 7.73
N GLY A 123 -11.62 -5.27 8.95
CA GLY A 123 -11.52 -6.12 10.12
C GLY A 123 -10.23 -6.95 10.21
N SER A 124 -9.28 -6.75 9.30
CA SER A 124 -7.95 -7.37 9.34
C SER A 124 -6.97 -6.64 10.26
N LEU A 125 -7.14 -5.33 10.42
CA LEU A 125 -6.28 -4.49 11.23
C LEU A 125 -6.69 -4.50 12.70
N TYR A 126 -5.71 -4.69 13.57
CA TYR A 126 -5.87 -4.42 14.99
C TYR A 126 -5.96 -2.93 15.27
N GLU A 127 -6.62 -2.57 16.37
CA GLU A 127 -6.96 -1.19 16.72
C GLU A 127 -5.74 -0.24 16.74
N GLY A 128 -4.59 -0.72 17.22
CA GLY A 128 -3.37 0.08 17.25
C GLY A 128 -2.81 0.45 15.86
N PHE A 129 -2.98 -0.41 14.85
CA PHE A 129 -2.63 -0.04 13.46
C PHE A 129 -3.73 0.79 12.81
N LEU A 130 -5.00 0.44 13.07
CA LEU A 130 -6.15 1.18 12.54
C LEU A 130 -6.11 2.65 12.98
N ALA A 131 -5.71 2.94 14.22
CA ALA A 131 -5.56 4.30 14.71
C ALA A 131 -4.59 5.16 13.88
N GLY A 132 -3.54 4.54 13.32
CA GLY A 132 -2.56 5.23 12.48
C GLY A 132 -3.11 5.66 11.12
N VAL A 133 -4.22 5.07 10.65
CA VAL A 133 -4.72 5.25 9.27
C VAL A 133 -6.18 5.65 9.17
N ASP A 134 -7.01 5.42 10.18
CA ASP A 134 -8.45 5.64 10.11
C ASP A 134 -8.83 7.11 10.37
N CYS A 135 -9.54 7.70 9.41
CA CYS A 135 -9.90 9.12 9.37
C CYS A 135 -8.70 10.06 9.54
N VAL A 136 -7.62 9.72 8.84
CA VAL A 136 -6.38 10.49 8.79
C VAL A 136 -6.25 11.13 7.41
N PRO A 137 -5.91 12.43 7.29
CA PRO A 137 -5.61 13.03 6.00
C PRO A 137 -4.39 12.36 5.35
N ILE A 138 -4.46 12.08 4.05
CA ILE A 138 -3.30 11.67 3.26
C ILE A 138 -2.19 12.75 3.37
N GLY A 139 -0.94 12.29 3.48
CA GLY A 139 0.23 13.13 3.76
C GLY A 139 0.53 13.32 5.25
N SER A 140 -0.24 12.70 6.14
CA SER A 140 -0.02 12.82 7.58
C SER A 140 1.04 11.84 8.08
N ARG A 141 1.86 12.29 9.03
CA ARG A 141 2.68 11.43 9.88
C ARG A 141 1.99 11.30 11.24
N VAL A 142 1.60 10.08 11.57
CA VAL A 142 0.82 9.77 12.76
C VAL A 142 1.70 9.03 13.76
N VAL A 143 1.73 9.52 14.99
CA VAL A 143 2.32 8.83 16.14
C VAL A 143 1.20 8.16 16.92
N THR A 144 1.26 6.84 17.00
CA THR A 144 0.38 6.04 17.84
C THR A 144 1.19 5.41 18.97
N VAL A 145 0.76 5.59 20.21
CA VAL A 145 1.33 4.90 21.37
C VAL A 145 0.29 3.97 21.96
N ALA A 146 0.64 2.69 22.08
CA ALA A 146 -0.34 1.67 22.42
C ALA A 146 0.28 0.49 23.19
N PRO A 147 -0.49 -0.17 24.09
CA PRO A 147 -0.08 -1.46 24.61
C PRO A 147 -0.05 -2.50 23.47
N ALA A 148 0.94 -3.39 23.47
CA ALA A 148 1.10 -4.42 22.44
C ALA A 148 -0.13 -5.33 22.29
N SER A 149 -0.99 -5.44 23.31
CA SER A 149 -2.25 -6.16 23.24
C SER A 149 -3.23 -5.59 22.20
N SER A 150 -3.21 -4.28 21.97
CA SER A 150 -4.02 -3.61 20.95
C SER A 150 -3.46 -3.74 19.53
N VAL A 151 -2.25 -4.29 19.38
CA VAL A 151 -1.52 -4.41 18.09
C VAL A 151 -1.34 -5.88 17.69
N TYR A 152 -1.03 -6.76 18.65
CA TYR A 152 -0.73 -8.18 18.44
C TYR A 152 -1.50 -9.13 19.37
N GLY A 153 -2.41 -8.61 20.20
CA GLY A 153 -3.09 -9.39 21.24
C GLY A 153 -2.23 -9.65 22.48
N GLU A 154 -2.83 -10.28 23.50
CA GLU A 154 -2.25 -10.46 24.85
C GLU A 154 -0.88 -11.15 24.89
N GLN A 155 -0.54 -11.90 23.85
CA GLN A 155 0.70 -12.66 23.73
C GLN A 155 1.88 -11.88 23.15
N GLY A 156 1.66 -10.65 22.64
CA GLY A 156 2.67 -9.92 21.90
C GLY A 156 3.09 -10.62 20.60
N ASN A 157 4.32 -10.37 20.14
CA ASN A 157 4.89 -10.99 18.95
C ASN A 157 6.37 -11.34 19.17
N GLU A 158 6.61 -12.55 19.66
CA GLU A 158 7.96 -13.06 19.97
C GLU A 158 8.89 -13.07 18.74
N SER A 159 8.35 -13.22 17.53
CA SER A 159 9.16 -13.33 16.30
C SER A 159 9.91 -12.02 15.99
N ILE A 160 9.36 -10.89 16.42
CA ILE A 160 9.98 -9.57 16.31
C ILE A 160 10.38 -9.00 17.68
N GLY A 161 10.40 -9.86 18.71
CA GLY A 161 10.85 -9.50 20.05
C GLY A 161 9.93 -8.53 20.80
N VAL A 162 8.63 -8.50 20.49
CA VAL A 162 7.63 -7.73 21.23
C VAL A 162 7.01 -8.63 22.30
N GLU A 163 7.28 -8.34 23.57
CA GLU A 163 6.82 -9.14 24.71
C GLU A 163 5.37 -8.78 25.11
N PRO A 164 4.64 -9.68 25.81
CA PRO A 164 3.37 -9.35 26.45
C PRO A 164 3.49 -8.12 27.36
N GLY A 165 2.61 -7.13 27.17
CA GLY A 165 2.60 -5.90 27.96
C GLY A 165 3.65 -4.85 27.56
N GLU A 166 4.44 -5.09 26.51
CA GLU A 166 5.28 -4.05 25.91
C GLU A 166 4.41 -2.89 25.41
N THR A 167 4.90 -1.66 25.53
CA THR A 167 4.26 -0.50 24.88
C THR A 167 4.94 -0.31 23.53
N LEU A 168 4.17 -0.02 22.48
CA LEU A 168 4.71 0.28 21.17
C LEU A 168 4.50 1.74 20.85
N VAL A 169 5.54 2.37 20.31
CA VAL A 169 5.46 3.65 19.61
C VAL A 169 5.48 3.33 18.13
N ILE A 170 4.42 3.66 17.42
CA ILE A 170 4.24 3.37 16.00
C ILE A 170 4.14 4.70 15.26
N VAL A 171 5.10 4.96 14.39
CA VAL A 171 5.07 6.08 13.44
C VAL A 171 4.53 5.55 12.11
N THR A 172 3.44 6.15 11.64
CA THR A 172 2.78 5.79 10.38
C THR A 172 2.77 7.00 9.46
N ASP A 173 3.48 6.92 8.34
CA ASP A 173 3.37 7.89 7.27
C ASP A 173 2.25 7.45 6.33
N VAL A 174 1.12 8.15 6.39
CA VAL A 174 -0.06 7.86 5.57
C VAL A 174 0.12 8.51 4.21
N GLN A 175 0.41 7.70 3.21
CA GLN A 175 0.57 8.16 1.86
C GLN A 175 -0.70 7.88 1.07
N ASP A 176 -0.85 8.58 -0.03
CA ASP A 176 -1.82 8.17 -1.03
C ASP A 176 -1.41 6.77 -1.52
N VAL A 177 -2.35 6.02 -2.08
CA VAL A 177 -1.93 4.92 -2.94
C VAL A 177 -1.06 5.56 -4.01
N VAL A 178 0.18 5.06 -4.18
CA VAL A 178 0.97 5.49 -5.33
C VAL A 178 0.18 5.04 -6.54
N GLU A 179 -0.59 5.99 -7.09
CA GLU A 179 -1.33 5.81 -8.33
C GLU A 179 -0.34 5.22 -9.28
N ALA A 180 -0.63 4.03 -9.79
CA ALA A 180 0.43 3.27 -10.42
C ALA A 180 0.89 3.90 -11.77
N GLU A 181 0.20 4.95 -12.23
CA GLU A 181 0.65 5.87 -13.26
C GLU A 181 1.83 6.79 -12.85
N ASP A 182 2.04 7.01 -11.55
CA ASP A 182 3.13 7.79 -10.97
C ASP A 182 4.36 6.94 -10.61
N LEU A 183 4.31 5.62 -10.81
CA LEU A 183 5.45 4.74 -10.56
C LEU A 183 6.65 5.10 -11.45
N PRO A 184 7.89 5.05 -10.91
CA PRO A 184 9.07 5.40 -11.67
C PRO A 184 9.27 4.42 -12.83
N THR A 185 9.70 4.92 -13.98
CA THR A 185 10.06 4.08 -15.12
C THR A 185 11.58 3.86 -15.15
N PRO A 186 12.07 2.60 -15.13
CA PRO A 186 13.50 2.35 -15.20
C PRO A 186 14.04 2.63 -16.61
N SER A 187 15.27 3.11 -16.65
CA SER A 187 16.03 3.17 -17.91
C SER A 187 16.56 1.78 -18.30
N GLU A 188 16.94 1.59 -19.57
CA GLU A 188 17.52 0.32 -20.00
C GLU A 188 18.90 0.09 -19.38
N TRP A 189 19.09 -1.07 -18.75
CA TRP A 189 20.34 -1.44 -18.12
C TRP A 189 21.28 -2.17 -19.11
N THR A 190 22.34 -1.48 -19.50
CA THR A 190 23.24 -1.96 -20.58
C THR A 190 24.69 -2.20 -20.13
N GLU A 191 25.14 -1.60 -19.03
CA GLU A 191 26.52 -1.69 -18.53
C GLU A 191 26.58 -2.43 -17.19
N ASN A 192 27.55 -3.34 -17.05
CA ASN A 192 27.81 -4.11 -15.83
C ASN A 192 26.55 -4.78 -15.24
N VAL A 193 25.65 -5.25 -16.11
CA VAL A 193 24.45 -5.97 -15.68
C VAL A 193 24.87 -7.28 -15.01
N PRO A 194 24.37 -7.60 -13.80
CA PRO A 194 24.63 -8.87 -13.15
C PRO A 194 24.28 -10.04 -14.06
N GLU A 195 25.10 -11.08 -14.01
CA GLU A 195 24.85 -12.32 -14.75
C GLU A 195 23.75 -13.11 -14.02
N VAL A 196 22.77 -13.60 -14.76
CA VAL A 196 21.65 -14.39 -14.21
C VAL A 196 21.57 -15.71 -14.95
N GLU A 197 21.65 -16.81 -14.21
CA GLU A 197 21.47 -18.16 -14.73
C GLU A 197 20.27 -18.82 -14.03
N PHE A 198 19.28 -19.29 -14.80
CA PHE A 198 18.14 -20.02 -14.27
C PHE A 198 18.40 -21.53 -14.34
N ASP A 199 18.11 -22.25 -13.26
CA ASP A 199 18.20 -23.71 -13.24
C ASP A 199 16.98 -24.39 -13.91
N GLY A 200 16.92 -25.72 -13.84
CA GLY A 200 15.85 -26.51 -14.46
C GLY A 200 14.46 -26.30 -13.85
N ASP A 201 14.40 -25.75 -12.63
CA ASP A 201 13.18 -25.42 -11.91
C ASP A 201 12.86 -23.90 -11.99
N GLY A 202 13.67 -23.14 -12.73
CA GLY A 202 13.50 -21.70 -12.94
C GLY A 202 14.04 -20.83 -11.80
N VAL A 203 14.82 -21.38 -10.86
CA VAL A 203 15.42 -20.62 -9.77
C VAL A 203 16.68 -19.88 -10.27
N PRO A 204 16.80 -18.55 -10.06
CA PRO A 204 17.95 -17.80 -10.51
C PRO A 204 19.15 -17.96 -9.58
N THR A 205 20.34 -18.00 -10.18
CA THR A 205 21.61 -17.66 -9.55
C THR A 205 22.09 -16.33 -10.12
N VAL A 206 22.29 -15.33 -9.26
CA VAL A 206 22.70 -13.97 -9.65
C VAL A 206 24.15 -13.71 -9.26
N THR A 207 24.96 -13.26 -10.22
CA THR A 207 26.35 -12.86 -9.99
C THR A 207 26.50 -11.36 -10.18
N ILE A 208 26.57 -10.63 -9.06
CA ILE A 208 26.78 -9.17 -9.05
C ILE A 208 28.28 -8.86 -9.26
N PRO A 209 28.65 -8.01 -10.24
CA PRO A 209 30.04 -7.66 -10.50
C PRO A 209 30.68 -6.91 -9.33
N ASP A 210 32.00 -7.03 -9.20
CA ASP A 210 32.81 -6.27 -8.23
C ASP A 210 33.01 -4.80 -8.66
N THR A 211 31.91 -4.06 -8.83
CA THR A 211 31.88 -2.64 -9.18
C THR A 211 30.98 -1.86 -8.23
N GLU A 212 31.09 -0.53 -8.25
CA GLU A 212 30.10 0.32 -7.60
C GLU A 212 28.70 0.08 -8.22
N PRO A 213 27.62 0.17 -7.42
CA PRO A 213 26.26 0.06 -7.93
C PRO A 213 25.96 1.19 -8.94
N PRO A 214 25.11 0.96 -9.94
CA PRO A 214 24.53 2.03 -10.74
C PRO A 214 23.82 3.04 -9.83
N ALA A 215 24.05 4.33 -10.07
CA ALA A 215 23.32 5.38 -9.36
C ALA A 215 21.87 5.52 -9.87
N ASP A 216 21.64 5.13 -11.13
CA ASP A 216 20.35 5.25 -11.79
C ASP A 216 19.48 4.01 -11.53
N TYR A 217 18.16 4.22 -11.61
CA TYR A 217 17.17 3.15 -11.67
C TYR A 217 17.16 2.52 -13.08
N GLN A 218 17.59 1.26 -13.18
CA GLN A 218 17.79 0.59 -14.47
C GLN A 218 17.26 -0.85 -14.49
N LEU A 219 16.73 -1.28 -15.63
CA LEU A 219 16.14 -2.60 -15.85
C LEU A 219 16.64 -3.23 -17.14
N LYS A 220 16.84 -4.55 -17.12
CA LYS A 220 17.04 -5.38 -18.30
C LYS A 220 16.05 -6.53 -18.33
N VAL A 221 15.33 -6.64 -19.44
CA VAL A 221 14.55 -7.84 -19.76
C VAL A 221 15.51 -8.96 -20.16
N LEU A 222 15.51 -10.04 -19.40
CA LEU A 222 16.33 -11.24 -19.64
C LEU A 222 15.64 -12.17 -20.64
N GLU A 223 14.32 -12.32 -20.49
CA GLU A 223 13.44 -13.07 -21.38
C GLU A 223 12.13 -12.30 -21.54
N GLU A 224 11.71 -12.01 -22.77
CA GLU A 224 10.44 -11.32 -23.03
C GLU A 224 9.28 -12.34 -23.02
N GLY A 225 8.28 -12.07 -22.21
CA GLY A 225 7.02 -12.82 -22.21
C GLY A 225 6.12 -12.48 -23.38
N ASP A 226 5.08 -13.29 -23.57
CA ASP A 226 4.10 -13.13 -24.65
C ASP A 226 2.66 -12.96 -24.16
N GLY A 227 2.46 -12.88 -22.85
CA GLY A 227 1.16 -12.67 -22.22
C GLY A 227 0.73 -11.21 -22.15
N ASP A 228 -0.29 -10.96 -21.32
CA ASP A 228 -0.85 -9.63 -21.10
C ASP A 228 0.19 -8.67 -20.51
N THR A 229 0.04 -7.38 -20.80
CA THR A 229 0.92 -6.34 -20.24
C THR A 229 0.44 -5.99 -18.85
N VAL A 230 1.36 -5.92 -17.89
CA VAL A 230 1.09 -5.45 -16.53
C VAL A 230 0.77 -3.97 -16.60
N GLU A 231 -0.44 -3.62 -16.21
CA GLU A 231 -0.90 -2.25 -16.07
C GLU A 231 -0.72 -1.78 -14.63
N ALA A 232 -0.64 -0.46 -14.50
CA ALA A 232 -0.66 0.24 -13.24
C ALA A 232 -1.88 -0.17 -12.39
N GLY A 233 -1.64 -0.59 -11.14
CA GLY A 233 -2.68 -0.87 -10.13
C GLY A 233 -3.12 -2.32 -10.13
N GLN A 234 -2.62 -3.13 -11.05
CA GLN A 234 -2.94 -4.55 -11.11
C GLN A 234 -2.17 -5.35 -10.06
N VAL A 235 -2.77 -6.48 -9.66
CA VAL A 235 -2.11 -7.48 -8.82
C VAL A 235 -1.32 -8.42 -9.72
N VAL A 236 -0.02 -8.51 -9.45
CA VAL A 236 0.92 -9.36 -10.19
C VAL A 236 1.28 -10.57 -9.35
N SER A 237 1.10 -11.77 -9.92
CA SER A 237 1.66 -13.00 -9.35
C SER A 237 3.01 -13.29 -10.00
N LEU A 238 4.05 -13.46 -9.17
CA LEU A 238 5.42 -13.55 -9.63
C LEU A 238 6.30 -14.41 -8.71
N HIS A 239 7.44 -14.83 -9.24
CA HIS A 239 8.60 -15.17 -8.40
C HIS A 239 9.63 -14.05 -8.45
N TYR A 240 10.36 -13.87 -7.36
CA TYR A 240 11.43 -12.89 -7.23
C TYR A 240 12.54 -13.37 -6.30
N GLN A 241 13.72 -12.80 -6.49
CA GLN A 241 14.86 -12.87 -5.58
C GLN A 241 15.47 -11.47 -5.45
N GLY A 242 15.55 -10.97 -4.22
CA GLY A 242 16.14 -9.67 -3.87
C GLY A 242 17.52 -9.84 -3.23
N LEU A 243 18.50 -9.12 -3.76
CA LEU A 243 19.88 -9.11 -3.29
C LEU A 243 20.35 -7.70 -2.94
N ASN A 244 21.18 -7.58 -1.91
CA ASN A 244 21.92 -6.35 -1.64
C ASN A 244 23.14 -6.28 -2.57
N TRP A 245 23.33 -5.16 -3.29
CA TRP A 245 24.45 -5.03 -4.23
C TRP A 245 25.81 -5.18 -3.55
N ALA A 246 25.99 -4.53 -2.40
CA ALA A 246 27.28 -4.43 -1.71
C ALA A 246 27.68 -5.75 -1.05
N THR A 247 26.75 -6.42 -0.36
CA THR A 247 27.04 -7.69 0.33
C THR A 247 26.91 -8.90 -0.61
N LYS A 248 26.16 -8.75 -1.71
CA LYS A 248 25.78 -9.81 -2.66
C LYS A 248 24.92 -10.90 -2.04
N GLU A 249 24.38 -10.66 -0.85
CA GLU A 249 23.54 -11.60 -0.13
C GLU A 249 22.08 -11.44 -0.55
N ILE A 250 21.38 -12.57 -0.65
CA ILE A 250 19.93 -12.60 -0.80
C ILE A 250 19.33 -12.19 0.55
N PHE A 251 18.52 -11.13 0.56
CA PHE A 251 17.78 -10.72 1.75
C PHE A 251 16.34 -11.22 1.74
N ASP A 252 15.76 -11.46 0.55
CA ASP A 252 14.40 -11.97 0.41
C ASP A 252 14.21 -12.71 -0.92
N GLN A 253 13.35 -13.74 -0.95
CA GLN A 253 12.97 -14.44 -2.17
C GLN A 253 11.69 -15.25 -2.01
N SER A 254 10.97 -15.41 -3.11
CA SER A 254 9.80 -16.31 -3.20
C SER A 254 10.13 -17.66 -3.86
N PHE A 255 11.27 -17.78 -4.55
CA PHE A 255 11.70 -19.06 -5.12
C PHE A 255 11.87 -20.11 -4.02
N GLY A 256 11.36 -21.32 -4.26
CA GLY A 256 11.36 -22.41 -3.29
C GLY A 256 10.12 -22.47 -2.39
N ASN A 257 9.24 -21.46 -2.43
CA ASN A 257 7.92 -21.54 -1.82
C ASN A 257 6.94 -22.29 -2.74
N PRO A 258 5.92 -22.97 -2.18
CA PRO A 258 4.96 -23.73 -2.98
C PRO A 258 4.05 -22.84 -3.84
N ASP A 259 3.81 -21.60 -3.41
CA ASP A 259 2.96 -20.64 -4.07
C ASP A 259 3.77 -19.39 -4.48
N PRO A 260 3.47 -18.78 -5.64
CA PRO A 260 4.09 -17.52 -6.05
C PRO A 260 3.64 -16.37 -5.16
N ALA A 261 4.48 -15.34 -5.08
CA ALA A 261 4.13 -14.11 -4.40
C ALA A 261 3.07 -13.34 -5.20
N ARG A 262 2.31 -12.48 -4.52
CA ARG A 262 1.29 -11.60 -5.11
C ARG A 262 1.40 -10.23 -4.50
N PHE A 263 1.49 -9.22 -5.36
CA PHE A 263 1.62 -7.83 -4.95
C PHE A 263 0.81 -6.95 -5.90
N GLY A 264 0.10 -5.94 -5.41
CA GLY A 264 -0.29 -4.82 -6.25
C GLY A 264 0.94 -4.01 -6.62
N THR A 265 0.98 -3.45 -7.84
CA THR A 265 2.14 -2.65 -8.28
C THR A 265 2.40 -1.42 -7.40
N GLY A 266 1.39 -0.94 -6.65
CA GLY A 266 1.50 0.17 -5.70
C GLY A 266 1.82 -0.26 -4.25
N ASP A 267 1.81 -1.55 -3.93
CA ASP A 267 1.87 -2.05 -2.54
C ASP A 267 3.30 -2.41 -2.08
N VAL A 268 4.28 -2.02 -2.88
CA VAL A 268 5.68 -2.43 -2.79
C VAL A 268 6.56 -1.21 -2.93
N ILE A 269 7.85 -1.34 -2.63
CA ILE A 269 8.81 -0.24 -2.85
C ILE A 269 8.67 0.29 -4.29
N PRO A 270 8.69 1.62 -4.50
CA PRO A 270 8.36 2.22 -5.80
C PRO A 270 9.18 1.66 -6.97
N GLY A 271 10.46 1.38 -6.75
CA GLY A 271 11.33 0.80 -7.77
C GLY A 271 11.01 -0.65 -8.13
N PHE A 272 10.36 -1.41 -7.24
CA PHE A 272 9.91 -2.77 -7.56
C PHE A 272 8.60 -2.71 -8.36
N GLY A 273 7.62 -1.93 -7.90
CA GLY A 273 6.36 -1.72 -8.60
C GLY A 273 6.55 -1.18 -10.03
N GLY A 274 7.34 -0.11 -10.16
CA GLY A 274 7.66 0.50 -11.45
C GLY A 274 8.43 -0.42 -12.40
N ALA A 275 9.10 -1.46 -11.89
CA ALA A 275 9.82 -2.42 -12.72
C ALA A 275 8.85 -3.39 -13.42
N LEU A 276 7.67 -3.61 -12.84
CA LEU A 276 6.66 -4.52 -13.34
C LEU A 276 5.77 -3.87 -14.40
N VAL A 277 5.40 -2.60 -14.20
CA VAL A 277 4.49 -1.87 -15.09
C VAL A 277 5.07 -1.81 -16.51
N GLY A 278 4.23 -2.14 -17.50
CA GLY A 278 4.60 -2.19 -18.92
C GLY A 278 5.31 -3.47 -19.35
N GLN A 279 5.66 -4.36 -18.42
CA GLN A 279 6.22 -5.68 -18.76
C GLN A 279 5.11 -6.66 -19.11
N LYS A 280 5.46 -7.72 -19.86
CA LYS A 280 4.50 -8.77 -20.21
C LYS A 280 4.56 -9.93 -19.24
N VAL A 281 3.40 -10.55 -18.99
CA VAL A 281 3.33 -11.87 -18.34
C VAL A 281 4.18 -12.88 -19.11
N GLY A 282 4.96 -13.67 -18.36
CA GLY A 282 5.99 -14.58 -18.86
C GLY A 282 7.38 -13.96 -18.95
N SER A 283 7.53 -12.65 -18.70
CA SER A 283 8.85 -12.01 -18.76
C SER A 283 9.69 -12.34 -17.53
N LYS A 284 10.99 -12.54 -17.78
CA LYS A 284 12.03 -12.55 -16.74
C LYS A 284 12.86 -11.30 -16.87
N LEU A 285 13.08 -10.59 -15.78
CA LEU A 285 13.81 -9.33 -15.76
C LEU A 285 14.76 -9.24 -14.58
N ILE A 286 15.75 -8.35 -14.71
CA ILE A 286 16.60 -7.91 -13.61
C ILE A 286 16.55 -6.39 -13.53
N VAL A 287 16.42 -5.86 -12.31
CA VAL A 287 16.33 -4.42 -12.05
C VAL A 287 17.24 -4.05 -10.89
N THR A 288 17.90 -2.90 -11.00
CA THR A 288 18.62 -2.27 -9.88
C THR A 288 17.78 -1.12 -9.33
N ILE A 289 17.64 -1.08 -8.00
CA ILE A 289 16.81 -0.11 -7.30
C ILE A 289 17.73 0.70 -6.37
N PRO A 290 17.94 2.01 -6.64
CA PRO A 290 18.68 2.89 -5.74
C PRO A 290 17.91 3.10 -4.42
N PRO A 291 18.59 3.51 -3.33
CA PRO A 291 17.97 3.61 -2.00
C PRO A 291 16.68 4.43 -1.95
N ALA A 292 16.64 5.56 -2.68
CA ALA A 292 15.49 6.45 -2.75
C ALA A 292 14.22 5.81 -3.37
N LEU A 293 14.36 4.74 -4.16
CA LEU A 293 13.23 3.98 -4.71
C LEU A 293 13.02 2.63 -4.00
N GLY A 294 13.77 2.41 -2.91
CA GLY A 294 13.76 1.21 -2.07
C GLY A 294 13.31 1.53 -0.65
N TYR A 295 14.19 1.33 0.32
CA TYR A 295 13.92 1.52 1.75
C TYR A 295 14.44 2.86 2.32
N GLY A 296 14.64 3.86 1.45
CA GLY A 296 15.12 5.20 1.83
C GLY A 296 16.65 5.31 1.84
N GLU A 297 17.15 6.55 1.95
CA GLU A 297 18.59 6.86 1.91
C GLU A 297 19.33 6.62 3.24
N GLU A 298 18.61 6.61 4.34
CA GLU A 298 19.15 6.44 5.69
C GLU A 298 19.19 4.97 6.10
N GLU A 299 20.09 4.62 7.05
CA GLU A 299 20.10 3.26 7.62
C GLU A 299 18.78 2.95 8.32
N SER A 300 18.33 1.70 8.21
CA SER A 300 17.09 1.22 8.82
C SER A 300 17.32 -0.09 9.58
N ALA A 301 16.46 -0.41 10.54
CA ALA A 301 16.58 -1.63 11.35
C ALA A 301 16.57 -2.94 10.55
N ASN A 302 16.00 -2.94 9.34
CA ASN A 302 16.01 -4.11 8.46
C ASN A 302 17.35 -4.26 7.69
N GLY A 303 18.26 -3.29 7.82
CA GLY A 303 19.58 -3.28 7.17
C GLY A 303 19.57 -2.97 5.67
N LEU A 304 18.42 -2.58 5.11
CA LEU A 304 18.23 -2.28 3.68
C LEU A 304 18.18 -0.79 3.38
N GLY A 305 17.99 0.06 4.40
CA GLY A 305 18.10 1.50 4.27
C GLY A 305 19.49 1.94 3.81
N GLY A 306 19.54 2.90 2.89
CA GLY A 306 20.78 3.38 2.25
C GLY A 306 21.41 2.38 1.26
N GLN A 307 20.80 1.22 1.02
CA GLN A 307 21.35 0.17 0.16
C GLN A 307 20.82 0.23 -1.27
N THR A 308 21.67 -0.05 -2.26
CA THR A 308 21.22 -0.37 -3.61
C THR A 308 20.84 -1.84 -3.69
N LEU A 309 19.64 -2.12 -4.21
CA LEU A 309 19.10 -3.45 -4.32
C LEU A 309 19.13 -3.94 -5.76
N VAL A 310 19.16 -5.27 -5.93
CA VAL A 310 19.01 -5.95 -7.22
C VAL A 310 17.89 -6.96 -7.08
N PHE A 311 16.91 -6.90 -7.98
CA PHE A 311 15.83 -7.88 -8.04
C PHE A 311 15.87 -8.61 -9.36
N VAL A 312 15.77 -9.94 -9.30
CA VAL A 312 15.38 -10.77 -10.45
C VAL A 312 13.93 -11.16 -10.26
N VAL A 313 13.12 -10.97 -11.30
CA VAL A 313 11.68 -11.21 -11.27
C VAL A 313 11.26 -12.09 -12.44
N ASP A 314 10.32 -12.99 -12.18
CA ASP A 314 9.64 -13.88 -13.13
C ASP A 314 8.13 -13.65 -13.02
N ILE A 315 7.55 -12.97 -14.02
CA ILE A 315 6.13 -12.56 -14.00
C ILE A 315 5.28 -13.73 -14.51
N LEU A 316 4.36 -14.21 -13.67
CA LEU A 316 3.59 -15.42 -13.97
C LEU A 316 2.15 -15.11 -14.39
N GLU A 317 1.53 -14.11 -13.77
CA GLU A 317 0.14 -13.76 -14.00
C GLU A 317 -0.13 -12.31 -13.60
N VAL A 318 -1.12 -11.67 -14.21
CA VAL A 318 -1.65 -10.37 -13.80
C VAL A 318 -3.19 -10.43 -13.73
N ARG A 319 -3.77 -9.68 -12.79
CA ARG A 319 -5.22 -9.56 -12.61
C ARG A 319 -5.57 -8.14 -12.14
N ASP A 320 -6.77 -7.69 -12.47
CA ASP A 320 -7.32 -6.47 -11.90
C ASP A 320 -7.49 -6.63 -10.37
N ASN A 321 -7.21 -5.56 -9.63
CA ASN A 321 -7.45 -5.48 -8.19
C ASN A 321 -8.96 -5.49 -7.88
#